data_AF-A0A7C6G1H8-F1
#
_entry.id   AF-A0A7C6G1H8-F1
#
_cell.length_a   1.000
_cell.length_b   1.000
_cell.length_c   1.000
_cell.angle_alpha   90.00
_cell.angle_beta   90.00
_cell.angle_gamma   90.00
#
_symmetry.space_group_name_H-M   'P 1'
#
loop_
_entity.id
_entity.type
_entity.pdbx_description
1 polymer ?
#
loop_
_entity_poly.entity_id
_entity_poly.type
_entity_poly.pdbx_seq_one_letter_code
_entity_poly.pdbx_strand_id
1 'polypeptide(L)' 'MAINDIVENDKTPELVVKHNHEILEINVFTSVSYLNGKPFDLGSVVVYIEKNIFYLPKKNG' A
#
# COMPACT_ATOMS: atom_id res chain seq x y z
N MET A 1 -9.42 9.82 -26.71
CA MET A 1 -8.32 9.37 -25.83
C MET A 1 -8.62 7.92 -25.49
N ALA A 2 -8.02 6.99 -26.23
CA ALA A 2 -8.27 5.57 -26.07
C ALA A 2 -7.16 4.99 -25.19
N ILE A 3 -7.50 4.54 -24.00
CA ILE A 3 -6.65 3.65 -23.22
C ILE A 3 -7.11 2.25 -23.62
N ASN A 4 -6.38 1.63 -24.54
CA ASN A 4 -6.69 0.27 -24.99
C ASN A 4 -5.92 -0.68 -24.07
N ASP A 5 -6.55 -0.99 -22.95
CA ASP A 5 -6.32 -2.15 -22.09
C ASP A 5 -4.86 -2.48 -21.79
N ILE A 6 -4.32 -1.80 -20.76
CA ILE A 6 -3.24 -2.35 -19.94
C ILE A 6 -3.86 -3.56 -19.21
N VAL A 7 -3.69 -4.76 -19.76
CA VAL A 7 -3.92 -6.00 -19.03
C VAL A 7 -2.56 -6.52 -18.62
N GLU A 8 -2.02 -5.97 -17.55
CA GLU A 8 -1.01 -6.68 -16.77
C GLU A 8 -1.74 -7.41 -15.64
N ASN A 9 -1.42 -8.68 -15.45
CA ASN A 9 -1.96 -9.49 -14.37
C ASN A 9 -1.33 -8.97 -13.06
N ASP A 10 -1.90 -7.86 -12.58
CA ASP A 10 -1.45 -6.95 -11.53
C ASP A 10 -1.55 -7.60 -10.14
N LYS A 11 -0.77 -8.65 -9.89
CA LYS A 11 -0.48 -9.05 -8.51
C LYS A 11 0.52 -8.07 -7.91
N THR A 12 0.07 -6.84 -7.70
CA THR A 12 0.80 -5.85 -6.93
C THR A 12 0.95 -6.41 -5.51
N PRO A 13 2.16 -6.38 -4.94
CA PRO A 13 2.37 -6.92 -3.61
C PRO A 13 1.65 -6.06 -2.58
N GLU A 14 0.92 -6.71 -1.68
CA GLU A 14 0.27 -6.08 -0.54
C GLU A 14 1.08 -6.38 0.74
N LEU A 15 1.29 -5.37 1.57
CA LEU A 15 1.85 -5.54 2.90
C LEU A 15 0.74 -5.51 3.94
N VAL A 16 0.53 -6.63 4.64
CA VAL A 16 -0.44 -6.75 5.73
C VAL A 16 0.31 -6.76 7.07
N VAL A 17 0.13 -5.70 7.86
CA VAL A 17 0.69 -5.59 9.22
C VAL A 17 -0.39 -5.95 10.23
N LYS A 18 -0.13 -6.95 11.07
CA LYS A 18 -1.03 -7.37 12.15
C LYS A 18 -0.41 -7.03 13.50
N HIS A 19 -1.14 -6.31 14.32
CA HIS A 19 -0.72 -5.97 15.68
C HIS A 19 -1.93 -6.02 16.62
N ASN A 20 -1.92 -6.96 17.56
CA ASN A 20 -3.08 -7.26 18.43
C ASN A 20 -4.36 -7.50 17.61
N HIS A 21 -5.39 -6.67 17.82
CA HIS A 21 -6.67 -6.73 17.11
C HIS A 21 -6.74 -5.74 15.93
N GLU A 22 -5.60 -5.18 15.53
CA GLU A 22 -5.49 -4.22 14.44
C GLU A 22 -4.80 -4.85 13.23
N ILE A 23 -5.38 -4.61 12.07
CA ILE A 23 -4.86 -5.01 10.77
C ILE A 23 -4.70 -3.75 9.93
N LEU A 24 -3.49 -3.49 9.46
CA LEU A 24 -3.18 -2.42 8.52
C LEU A 24 -2.82 -3.06 7.17
N GLU A 25 -3.65 -2.78 6.17
CA GLU A 25 -3.50 -3.21 4.78
C GLU A 25 -2.87 -2.08 3.97
N ILE A 26 -1.66 -2.31 3.46
CA ILE A 26 -0.84 -1.32 2.76
C ILE A 26 -0.68 -1.77 1.31
N ASN A 27 -1.34 -1.04 0.42
CA ASN A 27 -1.20 -1.18 -1.03
C ASN A 27 -0.01 -0.36 -1.53
N VAL A 28 0.73 -0.89 -2.50
CA VAL A 28 1.84 -0.19 -3.14
C VAL A 28 1.34 0.86 -4.13
N PHE A 29 2.16 1.89 -4.38
CA PHE A 29 1.89 3.00 -5.31
C PHE A 29 0.67 3.87 -4.97
N THR A 30 0.18 3.79 -3.74
CA THR A 30 -0.88 4.65 -3.20
C THR A 30 -0.47 5.25 -1.85
N SER A 31 -1.05 6.40 -1.50
CA SER A 31 -0.95 7.02 -0.18
C SER A 31 -2.09 6.63 0.78
N VAL A 32 -3.09 5.90 0.28
CA VAL A 32 -4.25 5.44 1.06
C VAL A 32 -4.06 3.96 1.42
N SER A 33 -4.11 3.68 2.72
CA SER A 33 -4.12 2.33 3.30
C SER A 33 -5.43 2.09 4.06
N TYR A 34 -5.60 0.90 4.62
CA TYR A 34 -6.81 0.55 5.39
C TYR A 34 -6.43 0.01 6.78
N LEU A 35 -6.89 0.68 7.84
CA LEU A 35 -6.79 0.20 9.21
C LEU A 35 -8.12 -0.41 9.63
N ASN A 36 -8.15 -1.72 9.86
CA ASN A 36 -9.37 -2.49 10.15
C ASN A 36 -10.47 -2.23 9.10
N GLY A 37 -10.07 -2.19 7.82
CA GLY A 37 -10.97 -1.91 6.70
C GLY A 37 -11.40 -0.45 6.54
N LYS A 38 -10.94 0.48 7.40
CA LYS A 38 -11.24 1.92 7.28
C LYS A 38 -10.09 2.67 6.62
N PRO A 39 -10.35 3.64 5.72
CA PRO A 39 -9.31 4.44 5.10
C PRO A 39 -8.38 5.08 6.13
N PHE A 40 -7.08 4.92 5.92
CA PHE A 40 -5.99 5.45 6.73
C PHE A 40 -5.01 6.16 5.81
N ASP A 41 -4.80 7.46 6.06
CA ASP A 41 -3.81 8.25 5.34
C ASP A 41 -2.40 7.94 5.87
N LEU A 42 -1.52 7.46 5.00
CA LEU A 42 -0.13 7.18 5.33
C LEU A 42 0.72 8.46 5.40
N GLY A 43 0.24 9.58 4.83
CA GLY A 43 1.02 10.82 4.70
C GLY A 43 2.17 10.74 3.69
N SER A 44 2.31 9.63 2.96
CA SER A 44 3.24 9.44 1.84
C SER A 44 2.86 8.22 1.00
N VAL A 45 3.53 8.03 -0.12
CA VAL A 45 3.32 6.88 -1.02
C VAL A 45 4.26 5.75 -0.64
N VAL A 46 3.72 4.54 -0.55
CA VAL A 46 4.54 3.33 -0.34
C VAL A 46 5.02 2.79 -1.68
N VAL A 47 6.31 2.50 -1.78
CA VAL A 47 6.94 1.99 -3.00
C VAL A 47 7.52 0.61 -2.74
N TYR A 48 7.31 -0.29 -3.69
CA TYR A 48 7.95 -1.60 -3.76
C TYR A 48 9.02 -1.56 -4.85
N ILE A 49 10.28 -1.68 -4.44
CA ILE A 49 11.44 -1.48 -5.35
C ILE A 49 12.10 -2.82 -5.67
N GLU A 50 12.33 -3.66 -4.65
CA GLU A 50 12.98 -4.98 -4.77
C GLU A 50 12.27 -6.01 -3.87
N LYS A 51 12.47 -7.30 -4.18
CA LYS A 51 11.74 -8.42 -3.54
C LYS A 51 11.69 -8.27 -2.02
N ASN A 52 10.47 -8.14 -1.48
CA ASN A 52 10.12 -8.09 -0.06
C ASN A 52 10.56 -6.85 0.74
N ILE A 53 10.99 -5.75 0.11
CA ILE A 53 11.35 -4.51 0.82
C ILE A 53 10.30 -3.42 0.59
N PHE A 54 9.72 -2.91 1.69
CA PHE A 54 8.76 -1.81 1.69
C PHE A 54 9.36 -0.60 2.41
N TYR A 55 9.26 0.58 1.81
CA TYR A 55 9.63 1.85 2.44
C TYR A 55 8.38 2.55 2.96
N LEU A 56 8.31 2.74 4.28
CA LEU A 56 7.21 3.42 4.95
C LEU A 56 7.63 4.83 5.37
N PRO A 57 6.75 5.83 5.27
CA PRO A 57 7.04 7.16 5.78
C PRO A 57 7.21 7.13 7.29
N LYS A 58 8.26 7.80 7.77
CA LYS A 58 8.40 8.09 9.19
C LYS A 58 7.45 9.24 9.53
N LYS A 59 6.48 8.98 10.42
CA LYS A 59 5.67 10.06 11.01
C LYS A 59 6.60 10.97 11.82
N ASN A 60 6.81 12.18 11.35
CA ASN A 60 7.38 13.24 12.18
C ASN A 60 6.25 13.70 13.11
N GLY A 61 6.45 13.51 14.41
CA GLY A 61 5.55 14.01 15.45
C GLY A 61 5.59 15.53 15.55
#